data_AF-A0A8B7IXD1-F1
#
_entry.id   AF-A0A8B7IXD1-F1
#
_cell.length_a   1.000
_cell.length_b   1.000
_cell.length_c   1.000
_cell.angle_alpha   90.00
_cell.angle_beta   90.00
_cell.angle_gamma   90.00
#
_symmetry.space_group_name_H-M   'P 1'
#
loop_
_entity.id
_entity.type
_entity.pdbx_description
1 polymer ?
#
loop_
_entity_poly.entity_id
_entity_poly.type
_entity_poly.pdbx_seq_one_letter_code
_entity_poly.pdbx_strand_id
1 'polypeptide(L)'
;MTLAAYKEKMKELPLVSLFCSCFLSDPLNKPAYTYEDTVDLTWCVISDMEVIELNKRTSGQSFEVILKPPSFDGIPEFNASLPRRRDPSLEEIQKKLEAAEERRKYQEAELLKHLAEKREHEREVIQKAIEENNNFIKMAKEKLAQKMESNKENREAHLAAMLERLQEKQVCSQPQHGRSHPHHLQLPPKHPFCKELAQCPSPNASASLGSETESTR
;
A
#
# COMPACT_ATOMS: atom_id res chain seq x y z
N MET A 1 -28.39 5.04 71.05
CA MET A 1 -27.10 5.55 71.58
C MET A 1 -27.40 6.83 72.32
N THR A 2 -27.26 6.84 73.65
CA THR A 2 -27.44 8.07 74.43
C THR A 2 -26.27 9.02 74.18
N LEU A 3 -26.52 10.34 74.15
CA LEU A 3 -25.50 11.36 73.85
C LEU A 3 -24.28 11.24 74.79
N ALA A 4 -24.52 10.81 76.03
CA ALA A 4 -23.48 10.51 77.01
C ALA A 4 -22.56 9.33 76.58
N ALA A 5 -23.13 8.24 76.07
CA ALA A 5 -22.36 7.08 75.61
C ALA A 5 -21.53 7.38 74.35
N TYR A 6 -22.04 8.25 73.47
CA TYR A 6 -21.28 8.73 72.32
C TYR A 6 -20.11 9.62 72.74
N LYS A 7 -20.31 10.50 73.73
CA LYS A 7 -19.26 11.38 74.26
C LYS A 7 -18.09 10.58 74.85
N GLU A 8 -18.37 9.53 75.61
CA GLU A 8 -17.33 8.65 76.19
C GLU A 8 -16.56 7.88 75.12
N LYS A 9 -17.25 7.34 74.10
CA LYS A 9 -16.59 6.66 72.97
C LYS A 9 -15.65 7.57 72.17
N MET A 10 -15.95 8.87 72.10
CA MET A 10 -15.10 9.84 71.39
C MET A 10 -13.84 10.19 72.19
N LYS A 11 -13.84 10.06 73.53
CA LYS A 11 -12.65 10.30 74.38
C LYS A 11 -11.60 9.19 74.28
N GLU A 12 -12.02 7.97 73.91
CA GLU A 12 -11.14 6.80 73.72
C GLU A 12 -10.31 6.85 72.42
N LEU A 13 -10.57 7.82 71.53
CA LEU A 13 -9.81 7.98 70.29
C LEU A 13 -8.53 8.79 70.54
N PRO A 14 -7.35 8.29 70.13
CA PRO A 14 -6.03 8.78 70.57
C PRO A 14 -5.65 10.21 70.13
N LEU A 15 -6.55 10.93 69.46
CA LEU A 15 -6.30 12.28 68.92
C LEU A 15 -7.44 13.27 69.18
N VAL A 16 -8.59 12.84 69.71
CA VAL A 16 -9.74 13.73 69.91
C VAL A 16 -9.47 14.81 70.98
N SER A 17 -8.65 14.50 71.98
CA SER A 17 -8.18 15.45 72.99
C SER A 17 -7.35 16.61 72.41
N LEU A 18 -6.72 16.40 71.25
CA LEU A 18 -5.84 17.38 70.60
C LEU A 18 -6.62 18.40 69.75
N PHE A 19 -7.78 18.02 69.22
CA PHE A 19 -8.53 18.84 68.26
C PHE A 19 -9.72 19.59 68.89
N CYS A 20 -10.16 19.25 70.11
CA CYS A 20 -11.31 19.92 70.73
C CYS A 20 -11.27 19.91 72.26
N SER A 21 -10.96 21.06 72.86
CA SER A 21 -10.94 21.29 74.32
C SER A 21 -12.32 21.18 75.00
N CYS A 22 -13.41 21.21 74.21
CA CYS A 22 -14.79 21.15 74.71
C CYS A 22 -15.20 19.78 75.27
N PHE A 23 -14.46 18.70 74.97
CA PHE A 23 -14.81 17.33 75.40
C PHE A 23 -14.23 16.94 76.76
N LEU A 24 -13.19 17.66 77.22
CA LEU A 24 -12.45 17.41 78.47
C LEU A 24 -12.75 18.42 79.58
N SER A 25 -13.74 19.31 79.40
CA SER A 25 -14.14 20.23 80.45
C SER A 25 -14.82 19.47 81.60
N ASP A 26 -14.03 19.02 82.58
CA ASP A 26 -14.53 18.67 83.90
C ASP A 26 -15.11 19.93 84.55
N PRO A 27 -16.37 19.95 85.00
CA PRO A 27 -16.97 21.15 85.60
C PRO A 27 -16.51 21.40 87.05
N LEU A 28 -15.42 20.77 87.50
CA LEU A 28 -14.95 20.85 88.88
C LEU A 28 -13.43 21.06 88.96
N ASN A 29 -12.94 22.16 88.38
CA ASN A 29 -11.75 22.84 88.89
C ASN A 29 -11.64 24.23 88.25
N LYS A 30 -12.16 25.24 88.95
CA LYS A 30 -11.69 26.61 88.79
C LYS A 30 -10.51 26.80 89.75
N PRO A 31 -9.24 26.74 89.32
CA PRO A 31 -8.18 27.35 90.08
C PRO A 31 -8.23 28.87 89.83
N ALA A 32 -8.27 29.60 90.93
CA ALA A 32 -8.19 31.04 90.97
C ALA A 32 -6.94 31.56 90.24
N TYR A 33 -7.13 32.71 89.61
CA TYR A 33 -6.11 33.58 89.06
C TYR A 33 -4.87 33.69 89.95
N THR A 34 -3.73 33.19 89.47
CA THR A 34 -2.39 33.59 89.91
C THR A 34 -1.52 33.75 88.66
N TYR A 35 -1.12 34.99 88.42
CA TYR A 35 -0.06 35.39 87.50
C TYR A 35 1.25 34.79 88.00
N GLU A 36 1.82 33.83 87.27
CA GLU A 36 3.26 33.58 87.18
C GLU A 36 3.52 32.76 85.91
N ASP A 37 4.20 33.43 85.00
CA ASP A 37 5.20 32.97 84.04
C ASP A 37 5.51 31.47 84.02
N THR A 38 5.09 30.81 82.95
CA THR A 38 5.89 29.92 82.07
C THR A 38 4.91 29.09 81.25
N VAL A 39 4.59 29.60 80.05
CA VAL A 39 4.19 28.71 78.95
C VAL A 39 5.24 27.62 78.87
N ASP A 40 4.84 26.37 79.08
CA ASP A 40 5.71 25.20 78.90
C ASP A 40 6.16 25.18 77.43
N LEU A 41 7.30 25.84 77.18
CA LEU A 41 7.98 25.95 75.90
C LEU A 41 8.67 24.62 75.52
N THR A 42 8.45 23.54 76.28
CA THR A 42 9.15 22.26 76.10
C THR A 42 8.58 21.39 74.97
N TRP A 43 7.56 21.85 74.22
CA TRP A 43 7.10 21.17 73.00
C TRP A 43 7.45 21.87 71.68
N CYS A 44 7.96 23.10 71.67
CA CYS A 44 8.31 23.79 70.40
C CYS A 44 9.49 24.77 70.54
N VAL A 45 10.58 24.37 71.18
CA VAL A 45 11.87 24.99 70.86
C VAL A 45 12.37 24.34 69.57
N ILE A 46 11.93 24.86 68.42
CA ILE A 46 12.61 24.54 67.15
C ILE A 46 13.92 25.31 67.18
N SER A 47 14.94 24.75 67.85
CA SER A 47 16.31 25.31 67.89
C SER A 47 16.95 25.42 66.49
N ASP A 48 16.29 24.86 65.49
CA ASP A 48 16.77 24.71 64.11
C ASP A 48 15.93 25.52 63.08
N MET A 49 15.08 26.48 63.50
CA MET A 49 14.28 27.31 62.57
C MET A 49 15.02 28.58 62.16
N GLU A 50 15.54 28.60 60.94
CA GLU A 50 16.17 29.77 60.31
C GLU A 50 15.21 30.39 59.29
N VAL A 51 15.00 31.72 59.36
CA VAL A 51 14.15 32.47 58.43
C VAL A 51 15.01 33.46 57.65
N ILE A 52 15.14 33.25 56.34
CA ILE A 52 15.88 34.13 55.43
C ILE A 52 14.86 34.99 54.68
N GLU A 53 14.82 36.28 54.97
CA GLU A 53 13.94 37.22 54.27
C GLU A 53 14.39 37.39 52.80
N LEU A 54 13.48 37.20 51.84
CA LEU A 54 13.79 37.30 50.41
C LEU A 54 13.37 38.63 49.81
N ASN A 55 12.09 38.99 49.91
CA ASN A 55 11.57 40.20 49.27
C ASN A 55 10.36 40.76 50.03
N LYS A 56 10.26 42.10 50.09
CA LYS A 56 9.11 42.81 50.65
C LYS A 56 8.60 43.79 49.61
N ARG A 57 7.32 43.65 49.23
CA ARG A 57 6.60 44.52 48.31
C ARG A 57 5.35 45.06 48.99
N THR A 58 4.75 46.10 48.40
CA THR A 58 3.47 46.65 48.86
C THR A 58 2.34 45.61 48.88
N SER A 59 2.41 44.60 48.01
CA SER A 59 1.44 43.51 47.93
C SER A 59 1.72 42.33 48.87
N GLY A 60 2.86 42.29 49.57
CA GLY A 60 3.20 41.18 50.45
C GLY A 60 4.69 40.99 50.68
N GLN A 61 5.02 39.97 51.47
CA GLN A 61 6.40 39.64 51.86
C GLN A 61 6.66 38.15 51.63
N SER A 62 7.88 37.80 51.23
CA SER A 62 8.33 36.41 51.03
C SER A 62 9.63 36.16 51.77
N PHE A 63 9.74 34.97 52.36
CA PHE A 63 10.89 34.50 53.11
C PHE A 63 11.05 32.98 52.93
N GLU A 64 12.27 32.50 53.08
CA GLU A 64 12.61 31.08 53.11
C GLU A 64 12.72 30.63 54.58
N VAL A 65 12.14 29.48 54.91
CA VAL A 65 12.22 28.90 56.26
C VAL A 65 12.94 27.56 56.16
N ILE A 66 14.09 27.48 56.82
CA ILE A 66 14.90 26.27 56.92
C ILE A 66 14.70 25.72 58.34
N LEU A 67 14.07 24.55 58.44
CA LEU A 67 13.84 23.85 59.72
C LEU A 67 14.98 22.88 60.09
N LYS A 68 15.81 22.54 59.09
CA LYS A 68 16.99 21.70 59.23
C LYS A 68 17.93 21.99 58.05
N PRO A 69 19.21 22.33 58.29
CA PRO A 69 20.15 22.54 57.21
C PRO A 69 20.34 21.25 56.39
N PRO A 70 20.68 21.36 55.09
CA PRO A 70 20.91 20.19 54.26
C PRO A 70 21.97 19.29 54.90
N SER A 71 21.69 17.98 55.00
CA SER A 71 22.60 17.00 55.62
C SER A 71 23.91 16.79 54.83
N PHE A 72 23.99 17.36 53.62
CA PHE A 72 25.10 17.26 52.69
C PHE A 72 25.35 18.67 52.12
N ASP A 73 26.52 19.23 52.39
CA ASP A 73 26.94 20.55 51.91
C ASP A 73 27.28 20.57 50.40
N GLY A 74 27.17 19.43 49.72
CA GLY A 74 27.40 19.34 48.29
C GLY A 74 26.13 19.61 47.48
N ILE A 75 26.33 20.15 46.28
CA ILE A 75 25.28 20.28 45.26
C ILE A 75 24.67 18.90 45.02
N PRO A 76 23.33 18.75 44.94
CA PRO A 76 22.72 17.48 44.59
C PRO A 76 23.32 16.96 43.27
N GLU A 77 24.02 15.82 43.31
CA GLU A 77 24.46 15.08 42.13
C GLU A 77 23.23 14.44 41.47
N PHE A 78 22.35 15.27 40.93
CA PHE A 78 21.24 14.81 40.10
C PHE A 78 21.83 14.29 38.79
N ASN A 79 22.13 12.98 38.75
CA ASN A 79 22.50 12.19 37.58
C ASN A 79 23.09 13.01 36.41
N ALA A 80 24.33 13.47 36.57
CA ALA A 80 25.16 14.01 35.49
C ALA A 80 25.53 12.95 34.43
N SER A 81 24.97 11.74 34.51
CA SER A 81 25.15 10.63 33.58
C SER A 81 24.32 10.76 32.30
N LEU A 82 23.36 11.69 32.23
CA LEU A 82 22.85 12.14 30.94
C LEU A 82 23.65 13.38 30.52
N PRO A 83 24.51 13.28 29.47
CA PRO A 83 25.06 14.47 28.86
C PRO A 83 23.89 15.38 28.54
N ARG A 84 23.93 16.66 28.97
CA ARG A 84 23.03 17.68 28.44
C ARG A 84 23.18 17.60 26.91
N ARG A 85 22.22 16.94 26.26
CA ARG A 85 22.18 16.90 24.81
C ARG A 85 22.08 18.36 24.40
N ARG A 86 22.98 18.79 23.52
CA ARG A 86 22.89 20.14 22.97
C ARG A 86 21.52 20.25 22.32
N ASP A 87 20.83 21.34 22.60
CA ASP A 87 19.58 21.63 21.92
C ASP A 87 19.88 21.71 20.41
N PRO A 88 19.06 21.06 19.57
CA PRO A 88 19.32 21.02 18.15
C PRO A 88 19.29 22.43 17.56
N SER A 89 20.21 22.71 16.64
CA SER A 89 20.22 24.00 15.95
C SER A 89 19.01 24.13 15.02
N LEU A 90 18.67 25.36 14.62
CA LEU A 90 17.60 25.61 13.65
C LEU A 90 17.82 24.84 12.33
N GLU A 91 19.06 24.78 11.87
CA GLU A 91 19.46 24.06 10.65
C GLU A 91 19.24 22.55 10.80
N GLU A 92 19.60 21.96 11.95
CA GLU A 92 19.37 20.53 12.21
C GLU A 92 17.88 20.18 12.26
N ILE A 93 17.05 21.09 12.79
CA ILE A 93 15.59 20.95 12.80
C ILE A 93 15.05 21.02 11.37
N GLN A 94 15.43 22.03 10.61
CA GLN A 94 15.01 22.21 9.21
C GLN A 94 15.38 21.00 8.36
N LYS A 95 16.63 20.53 8.45
CA LYS A 95 17.11 19.34 7.73
C LYS A 95 16.28 18.09 8.04
N LYS A 96 15.85 17.90 9.28
CA LYS A 96 14.99 16.76 9.65
C LYS A 96 13.58 16.89 9.10
N LEU A 97 13.04 18.10 9.04
CA LEU A 97 11.73 18.38 8.44
C LEU A 97 11.76 18.15 6.92
N GLU A 98 12.77 18.69 6.24
CA GLU A 98 13.01 18.49 4.81
C GLU A 98 13.20 17.01 4.49
N ALA A 99 14.01 16.28 5.26
CA ALA A 99 14.17 14.83 5.06
C ALA A 99 12.85 14.06 5.22
N ALA A 100 11.94 14.51 6.10
CA ALA A 100 10.61 13.91 6.23
C ALA A 100 9.69 14.28 5.05
N GLU A 101 9.83 15.50 4.52
CA GLU A 101 9.11 15.93 3.32
C GLU A 101 9.56 15.16 2.08
N GLU A 102 10.86 15.00 1.87
CA GLU A 102 11.39 14.22 0.75
C GLU A 102 10.96 12.75 0.80
N ARG A 103 10.85 12.16 2.00
CA ARG A 103 10.26 10.81 2.14
C ARG A 103 8.79 10.76 1.72
N ARG A 104 8.00 11.79 2.04
CA ARG A 104 6.60 11.88 1.58
C ARG A 104 6.52 12.03 0.06
N LYS A 105 7.30 12.96 -0.50
CA LYS A 105 7.37 13.18 -1.95
C LYS A 105 7.82 11.93 -2.69
N TYR A 106 8.78 11.19 -2.15
CA TYR A 106 9.23 9.92 -2.75
C TYR A 106 8.10 8.88 -2.79
N GLN A 107 7.37 8.70 -1.69
CA GLN A 107 6.22 7.77 -1.67
C GLN A 107 5.13 8.17 -2.66
N GLU A 108 4.84 9.46 -2.75
CA GLU A 108 3.88 10.00 -3.73
C GLU A 108 4.37 9.79 -5.16
N ALA A 109 5.65 10.05 -5.45
CA ALA A 109 6.25 9.84 -6.76
C ALA A 109 6.21 8.37 -7.18
N GLU A 110 6.52 7.42 -6.28
CA GLU A 110 6.41 5.99 -6.57
C GLU A 110 4.96 5.57 -6.85
N LEU A 111 3.99 6.10 -6.09
CA LEU A 111 2.57 5.87 -6.36
C LEU A 111 2.17 6.41 -7.74
N LEU A 112 2.57 7.63 -8.07
CA LEU A 112 2.28 8.26 -9.36
C LEU A 112 2.95 7.50 -10.52
N LYS A 113 4.17 7.00 -10.32
CA LYS A 113 4.88 6.15 -11.28
C LYS A 113 4.08 4.87 -11.56
N HIS A 114 3.62 4.15 -10.54
CA HIS A 114 2.79 2.96 -10.74
C HIS A 114 1.46 3.26 -11.43
N LEU A 115 0.85 4.42 -11.15
CA LEU A 115 -0.36 4.84 -11.85
C LEU A 115 -0.06 5.16 -13.33
N ALA A 116 1.07 5.79 -13.62
CA ALA A 116 1.51 6.07 -14.99
C ALA A 116 1.79 4.77 -15.77
N GLU A 117 2.47 3.80 -15.16
CA GLU A 117 2.70 2.46 -15.72
C GLU A 117 1.37 1.76 -16.06
N LYS A 118 0.36 1.83 -15.17
CA LYS A 118 -0.97 1.27 -15.46
C LYS A 118 -1.66 1.96 -16.64
N ARG A 119 -1.58 3.30 -16.72
CA ARG A 119 -2.13 4.06 -17.85
C ARG A 119 -1.41 3.73 -19.16
N GLU A 120 -0.12 3.47 -19.11
CA GLU A 120 0.65 3.03 -20.28
C GLU A 120 0.21 1.64 -20.73
N HIS A 121 0.09 0.70 -19.81
CA HIS A 121 -0.40 -0.63 -20.12
C HIS A 121 -1.80 -0.62 -20.75
N GLU A 122 -2.72 0.20 -20.26
CA GLU A 122 -4.04 0.38 -20.87
C GLU A 122 -3.95 0.86 -22.33
N ARG A 123 -3.04 1.79 -22.64
CA ARG A 123 -2.79 2.24 -24.02
C ARG A 123 -2.21 1.12 -24.87
N GLU A 124 -1.24 0.36 -24.36
CA GLU A 124 -0.64 -0.78 -25.05
C GLU A 124 -1.67 -1.85 -25.39
N VAL A 125 -2.58 -2.17 -24.47
CA VAL A 125 -3.65 -3.15 -24.70
C VAL A 125 -4.57 -2.70 -25.84
N ILE A 126 -5.01 -1.44 -25.83
CA ILE A 126 -5.85 -0.88 -26.91
C ILE A 126 -5.10 -0.90 -28.24
N GLN A 127 -3.83 -0.45 -28.24
CA GLN A 127 -3.00 -0.43 -29.44
C GLN A 127 -2.78 -1.82 -30.01
N LYS A 128 -2.53 -2.82 -29.15
CA LYS A 128 -2.34 -4.22 -29.54
C LYS A 128 -3.61 -4.80 -30.17
N ALA A 129 -4.78 -4.52 -29.60
CA ALA A 129 -6.05 -4.97 -30.17
C ALA A 129 -6.26 -4.41 -31.60
N ILE A 130 -5.94 -3.13 -31.81
CA ILE A 130 -5.99 -2.50 -33.13
C ILE A 130 -4.99 -3.15 -34.09
N GLU A 131 -3.76 -3.37 -33.64
CA GLU A 131 -2.70 -3.98 -34.44
C GLU A 131 -3.04 -5.42 -34.85
N GLU A 132 -3.54 -6.24 -33.93
CA GLU A 132 -3.96 -7.61 -34.23
C GLU A 132 -5.10 -7.64 -35.24
N ASN A 133 -6.09 -6.74 -35.12
CA ASN A 133 -7.17 -6.63 -36.10
C ASN A 133 -6.64 -6.22 -37.49
N ASN A 134 -5.74 -5.25 -37.54
CA ASN A 134 -5.11 -4.82 -38.80
C ASN A 134 -4.29 -5.96 -39.44
N ASN A 135 -3.56 -6.72 -38.64
CA ASN A 135 -2.80 -7.88 -39.08
C ASN A 135 -3.71 -8.99 -39.61
N PHE A 136 -4.84 -9.25 -38.96
CA PHE A 136 -5.84 -10.20 -39.46
C PHE A 136 -6.37 -9.79 -40.84
N ILE A 137 -6.76 -8.53 -41.00
CA ILE A 137 -7.24 -7.99 -42.28
C ILE A 137 -6.16 -8.13 -43.37
N LYS A 138 -4.92 -7.78 -43.05
CA LYS A 138 -3.78 -7.89 -43.97
C LYS A 138 -3.55 -9.33 -44.41
N MET A 139 -3.45 -10.27 -43.47
CA MET A 139 -3.25 -11.70 -43.78
C MET A 139 -4.40 -12.27 -44.59
N ALA A 140 -5.66 -11.92 -44.26
CA ALA A 140 -6.82 -12.36 -45.00
C ALA A 140 -6.80 -11.85 -46.45
N LYS A 141 -6.44 -10.58 -46.66
CA LYS A 141 -6.30 -9.97 -47.98
C LYS A 141 -5.20 -10.64 -48.81
N GLU A 142 -4.02 -10.84 -48.24
CA GLU A 142 -2.89 -11.48 -48.91
C GLU A 142 -3.21 -12.92 -49.29
N LYS A 143 -3.84 -13.68 -48.39
CA LYS A 143 -4.26 -15.06 -48.64
C LYS A 143 -5.30 -15.16 -49.76
N LEU A 144 -6.25 -14.23 -49.81
CA LEU A 144 -7.23 -14.16 -50.89
C LEU A 144 -6.55 -13.85 -52.23
N ALA A 145 -5.68 -12.84 -52.26
CA ALA A 145 -4.94 -12.47 -53.47
C ALA A 145 -4.11 -13.66 -54.00
N GLN A 146 -3.40 -14.38 -53.12
CA GLN A 146 -2.64 -15.56 -53.49
C GLN A 146 -3.54 -16.69 -54.05
N LYS A 147 -4.72 -16.91 -53.44
CA LYS A 147 -5.67 -17.92 -53.93
C LYS A 147 -6.24 -17.56 -55.30
N MET A 148 -6.51 -16.29 -55.55
CA MET A 148 -7.00 -15.84 -56.85
C MET A 148 -5.94 -15.98 -57.94
N GLU A 149 -4.68 -15.63 -57.65
CA GLU A 149 -3.60 -15.78 -58.63
C GLU A 149 -3.34 -17.26 -58.94
N SER A 150 -3.26 -18.11 -57.90
CA SER A 150 -3.12 -19.56 -58.11
C SER A 150 -4.29 -20.16 -58.89
N ASN A 151 -5.53 -19.71 -58.65
CA ASN A 151 -6.68 -20.15 -59.45
C ASN A 151 -6.57 -19.75 -60.92
N LYS A 152 -6.13 -18.51 -61.17
CA LYS A 152 -5.91 -17.98 -62.52
C LYS A 152 -4.81 -18.75 -63.25
N GLU A 153 -3.65 -18.92 -62.64
CA GLU A 153 -2.53 -19.71 -63.20
C GLU A 153 -2.95 -21.15 -63.51
N ASN A 154 -3.68 -21.80 -62.59
CA ASN A 154 -4.20 -23.16 -62.80
C ASN A 154 -5.17 -23.24 -63.99
N ARG A 155 -6.06 -22.24 -64.13
CA ARG A 155 -7.00 -22.17 -65.25
C ARG A 155 -6.28 -21.96 -66.58
N GLU A 156 -5.29 -21.08 -66.61
CA GLU A 156 -4.45 -20.80 -67.78
C GLU A 156 -3.64 -22.04 -68.18
N ALA A 157 -3.01 -22.73 -67.23
CA ALA A 157 -2.28 -23.97 -67.46
C ALA A 157 -3.18 -25.08 -68.02
N HIS A 158 -4.39 -25.24 -67.48
CA HIS A 158 -5.35 -26.23 -67.99
C HIS A 158 -5.80 -25.92 -69.42
N LEU A 159 -6.07 -24.65 -69.73
CA LEU A 159 -6.41 -24.23 -71.09
C LEU A 159 -5.24 -24.40 -72.06
N ALA A 160 -4.03 -24.02 -71.66
CA ALA A 160 -2.81 -24.20 -72.45
C ALA A 160 -2.58 -25.69 -72.79
N ALA A 161 -2.65 -26.58 -71.79
CA ALA A 161 -2.51 -28.02 -72.00
C ALA A 161 -3.61 -28.61 -72.89
N MET A 162 -4.84 -28.07 -72.84
CA MET A 162 -5.91 -28.48 -73.76
C MET A 162 -5.61 -28.07 -75.20
N LEU A 163 -5.15 -26.83 -75.41
CA LEU A 163 -4.81 -26.31 -76.72
C LEU A 163 -3.62 -27.06 -77.34
N GLU A 164 -2.59 -27.36 -76.56
CA GLU A 164 -1.42 -28.13 -77.00
C GLU A 164 -1.81 -29.52 -77.52
N ARG A 165 -2.63 -30.28 -76.75
CA ARG A 165 -3.14 -31.59 -77.19
C ARG A 165 -3.98 -31.52 -78.48
N LEU A 166 -4.66 -30.40 -78.72
CA LEU A 166 -5.42 -30.20 -79.96
C LEU A 166 -4.48 -29.88 -81.14
N GLN A 167 -3.43 -29.09 -80.91
CA GLN A 167 -2.41 -28.78 -81.90
C GLN A 167 -1.63 -30.04 -82.31
N GLU A 168 -1.21 -30.89 -81.37
CA GLU A 168 -0.55 -32.18 -81.65
C GLU A 168 -1.41 -33.07 -82.57
N LYS A 169 -2.73 -33.13 -82.33
CA LYS A 169 -3.66 -33.88 -83.19
C LYS A 169 -3.74 -33.30 -84.60
N GLN A 170 -3.71 -31.97 -84.74
CA GLN A 170 -3.69 -31.32 -86.06
C GLN A 170 -2.38 -31.58 -86.79
N VAL A 171 -1.23 -31.50 -86.10
CA VAL A 171 0.10 -31.79 -86.65
C VAL A 171 0.21 -33.25 -87.08
N CYS A 172 -0.29 -34.20 -86.28
CA CYS A 172 -0.28 -35.62 -86.62
C CYS A 172 -1.24 -35.97 -87.79
N SER A 173 -2.22 -35.11 -88.08
CA SER A 173 -3.17 -35.27 -89.20
C SER A 173 -2.70 -34.63 -90.51
N GLN A 174 -1.63 -33.83 -90.48
CA GLN A 174 -1.00 -33.30 -91.70
C GLN A 174 -0.29 -34.44 -92.45
N PRO A 175 -0.43 -34.57 -93.78
CA PRO A 175 0.16 -35.69 -94.51
C PRO A 175 1.68 -35.62 -94.43
N GLN A 176 2.29 -36.61 -93.79
CA GLN A 176 3.74 -36.83 -93.89
C GLN A 176 4.06 -37.16 -95.36
N HIS A 177 4.47 -36.15 -96.12
CA HIS A 177 5.05 -36.37 -97.45
C HIS A 177 6.41 -37.04 -97.25
N GLY A 178 6.39 -38.38 -97.26
CA GLY A 178 7.57 -39.23 -97.41
C GLY A 178 7.93 -40.07 -96.19
N ARG A 179 7.29 -41.22 -96.03
CA ARG A 179 7.94 -42.53 -95.80
C ARG A 179 6.90 -43.64 -95.79
N SER A 180 6.97 -44.49 -96.81
CA SER A 180 6.26 -45.76 -96.94
C SER A 180 6.89 -46.82 -96.02
N HIS A 181 6.09 -47.50 -95.17
CA HIS A 181 6.02 -48.98 -95.00
C HIS A 181 5.26 -49.42 -93.73
N PRO A 182 4.82 -50.71 -93.62
CA PRO A 182 3.40 -51.01 -93.48
C PRO A 182 2.93 -51.37 -92.06
N HIS A 183 1.60 -51.42 -91.95
CA HIS A 183 0.75 -51.81 -90.84
C HIS A 183 1.31 -52.86 -89.86
N HIS A 184 1.35 -52.48 -88.59
CA HIS A 184 0.90 -53.34 -87.50
C HIS A 184 -0.06 -52.52 -86.63
N LEU A 185 -1.37 -52.84 -86.71
CA LEU A 185 -2.37 -52.30 -85.79
C LEU A 185 -2.09 -52.88 -84.41
N GLN A 186 -1.41 -52.11 -83.57
CA GLN A 186 -1.35 -52.37 -82.14
C GLN A 186 -2.22 -51.31 -81.47
N LEU A 187 -3.40 -51.75 -81.00
CA LEU A 187 -4.28 -50.95 -80.17
C LEU A 187 -3.49 -50.45 -78.96
N PRO A 188 -3.61 -49.16 -78.57
CA PRO A 188 -2.92 -48.66 -77.39
C PRO A 188 -3.42 -49.41 -76.16
N PRO A 189 -2.54 -49.73 -75.18
CA PRO A 189 -2.98 -50.34 -73.94
C PRO A 189 -3.93 -49.38 -73.24
N LYS A 190 -5.11 -49.88 -72.86
CA LYS A 190 -6.04 -49.13 -72.01
C LYS A 190 -5.38 -48.91 -70.65
N HIS A 191 -4.78 -47.74 -70.44
CA HIS A 191 -4.35 -47.36 -69.11
C HIS A 191 -5.59 -47.09 -68.25
N PRO A 192 -5.61 -47.52 -66.97
CA PRO A 192 -6.80 -47.48 -66.16
C PRO A 192 -7.19 -46.04 -65.89
N PHE A 193 -8.50 -45.80 -65.91
CA PHE A 193 -9.19 -44.74 -65.17
C PHE A 193 -8.34 -44.19 -64.01
N CYS A 194 -7.73 -43.01 -64.18
CA CYS A 194 -7.21 -42.25 -63.05
C CYS A 194 -8.41 -41.78 -62.24
N LYS A 195 -8.78 -42.59 -61.26
CA LYS A 195 -9.52 -42.16 -60.07
C LYS A 195 -8.61 -41.21 -59.31
N GLU A 196 -8.79 -39.91 -59.47
CA GLU A 196 -8.58 -38.95 -58.37
C GLU A 196 -9.29 -37.62 -58.66
N LEU A 197 -10.60 -37.68 -58.57
CA LEU A 197 -11.45 -36.53 -58.28
C LEU A 197 -12.12 -36.84 -56.95
N ALA A 198 -11.56 -36.32 -55.86
CA ALA A 198 -12.30 -35.69 -54.75
C ALA A 198 -11.43 -35.60 -53.49
N GLN A 199 -10.66 -34.52 -53.35
CA GLN A 199 -10.55 -33.86 -52.05
C GLN A 199 -10.36 -32.36 -52.26
N CYS A 200 -11.42 -31.71 -52.71
CA CYS A 200 -11.66 -30.32 -52.28
C CYS A 200 -12.18 -30.41 -50.84
N PRO A 201 -11.56 -29.77 -49.84
CA PRO A 201 -12.21 -29.62 -48.55
C PRO A 201 -13.41 -28.69 -48.73
N SER A 202 -14.62 -29.24 -48.56
CA SER A 202 -15.84 -28.44 -48.46
C SER A 202 -15.80 -27.60 -47.17
N PRO A 203 -16.34 -26.38 -47.14
CA PRO A 203 -16.38 -25.55 -45.95
C PRO A 203 -17.51 -26.00 -45.03
N ASN A 204 -17.20 -26.64 -43.90
CA ASN A 204 -18.11 -26.71 -42.76
C ASN A 204 -17.88 -25.43 -41.92
N ALA A 205 -18.82 -24.50 -41.93
CA ALA A 205 -19.96 -24.44 -41.00
C ALA A 205 -19.54 -23.89 -39.63
N SER A 206 -19.80 -22.58 -39.44
CA SER A 206 -20.40 -21.99 -38.24
C SER A 206 -20.07 -22.65 -36.89
N ALA A 207 -19.14 -22.05 -36.15
CA ALA A 207 -19.16 -22.10 -34.69
C ALA A 207 -19.86 -20.83 -34.17
N SER A 208 -21.00 -21.05 -33.52
CA SER A 208 -21.82 -20.07 -32.84
C SER A 208 -21.05 -19.20 -31.86
N LEU A 209 -21.53 -17.96 -31.77
CA LEU A 209 -21.56 -17.11 -30.59
C LEU A 209 -21.70 -17.92 -29.29
N GLY A 210 -20.68 -17.85 -28.44
CA GLY A 210 -20.76 -18.11 -27.01
C GLY A 210 -20.59 -16.79 -26.28
N SER A 211 -21.71 -16.21 -25.85
CA SER A 211 -21.76 -15.15 -24.86
C SER A 211 -21.46 -15.77 -23.49
N GLU A 212 -20.27 -15.51 -22.93
CA GLU A 212 -20.04 -15.66 -21.50
C GLU A 212 -19.98 -14.27 -20.87
N THR A 213 -21.12 -13.86 -20.33
CA THR A 213 -21.19 -12.87 -19.26
C THR A 213 -20.66 -13.51 -18.00
N GLU A 214 -19.41 -13.25 -17.64
CA GLU A 214 -18.91 -13.54 -16.29
C GLU A 214 -19.04 -12.29 -15.43
N SER A 215 -20.21 -12.22 -14.78
CA SER A 215 -20.49 -11.40 -13.63
C SER A 215 -19.68 -11.93 -12.44
N THR A 216 -18.58 -11.27 -12.07
CA THR A 216 -17.99 -11.45 -10.74
C THR A 216 -17.78 -10.10 -10.06
N ARG A 217 -18.24 -10.11 -8.82
CA ARG A 217 -18.29 -9.10 -7.77
C ARG A 217 -16.90 -8.65 -7.32
#